data_AF-A0A5J4R5U7-F1
#
_entry.id   AF-A0A5J4R5U7-F1
#
_cell.length_a   1.000
_cell.length_b   1.000
_cell.length_c   1.000
_cell.angle_alpha   90.00
_cell.angle_beta   90.00
_cell.angle_gamma   90.00
#
_symmetry.space_group_name_H-M   'P 1'
#
loop_
_entity.id
_entity.type
_entity.pdbx_description
1 polymer ?
#
loop_
_entity_poly.entity_id
_entity_poly.type
_entity_poly.pdbx_seq_one_letter_code
_entity_poly.pdbx_strand_id
1 'polypeptide(L)' 'MNLLNFVSQYPDESSCKAKFKEYRDRQGVICPVCGHREHYWKRDKESYECKQCGKRQSLRANTVMHGS' A
#
# COMPACT_ATOMS: atom_id res chain seq x y z
N MET A 1 -6.90 13.58 -15.05
CA MET A 1 -5.70 12.75 -15.34
C MET A 1 -6.09 11.76 -16.44
N ASN A 2 -5.39 11.77 -17.58
CA ASN A 2 -5.61 10.79 -18.65
C ASN A 2 -4.56 9.67 -18.58
N LEU A 3 -4.84 8.49 -19.15
CA LEU A 3 -3.96 7.32 -19.05
C LEU A 3 -2.52 7.61 -19.53
N LEU A 4 -2.37 8.35 -20.63
CA LEU A 4 -1.05 8.74 -21.16
C LEU A 4 -0.22 9.57 -20.17
N ASN A 5 -0.87 10.45 -19.41
CA ASN A 5 -0.20 11.24 -18.36
C ASN A 5 0.18 10.38 -17.15
N PHE A 6 -0.58 9.32 -16.87
CA PHE A 6 -0.28 8.38 -15.79
C PHE A 6 0.93 7.52 -16.13
N VAL A 7 0.98 6.96 -17.34
CA VAL A 7 2.14 6.18 -17.81
C VAL A 7 3.39 7.05 -17.88
N SER A 8 3.26 8.32 -18.28
CA SER A 8 4.41 9.24 -18.28
C SER A 8 4.90 9.61 -16.87
N GLN A 9 4.03 9.63 -15.86
CA GLN A 9 4.41 9.93 -14.47
C GLN A 9 4.89 8.69 -13.70
N TYR A 10 4.40 7.51 -14.09
CA TYR A 10 4.76 6.22 -13.51
C TYR A 10 5.21 5.26 -14.61
N PRO A 11 6.38 5.50 -15.23
CA PRO A 11 6.88 4.69 -16.33
C PRO A 11 7.24 3.26 -15.88
N ASP A 12 7.60 3.10 -14.61
CA ASP A 12 8.05 1.83 -14.04
C ASP A 12 7.14 1.36 -12.90
N GLU A 13 7.06 0.04 -12.72
CA GLU A 13 6.31 -0.58 -11.62
C GLU A 13 6.78 -0.07 -10.25
N SER A 14 8.09 0.11 -10.06
CA SER A 14 8.67 0.62 -8.81
C SER A 14 8.15 2.01 -8.45
N SER A 15 8.07 2.92 -9.42
CA SER A 15 7.57 4.29 -9.23
C SER A 15 6.07 4.27 -8.89
N CYS A 16 5.30 3.40 -9.55
CA CYS A 16 3.88 3.21 -9.27
C CYS A 16 3.65 2.67 -7.85
N LYS A 17 4.40 1.64 -7.42
CA LYS A 17 4.33 1.09 -6.06
C LYS A 17 4.72 2.11 -5.00
N ALA A 18 5.77 2.90 -5.22
CA ALA A 18 6.20 3.94 -4.30
C ALA A 18 5.10 4.99 -4.09
N LYS A 19 4.49 5.50 -5.17
CA LYS A 19 3.36 6.43 -5.03
C LYS A 19 2.14 5.82 -4.41
N PHE A 20 1.85 4.56 -4.73
CA PHE A 20 0.72 3.89 -4.12
C PHE A 20 0.93 3.71 -2.60
N LYS A 21 2.15 3.40 -2.16
CA LYS A 21 2.52 3.39 -0.75
C LYS A 21 2.33 4.77 -0.10
N GLU A 22 2.86 5.84 -0.69
CA GLU A 22 2.67 7.20 -0.18
C GLU A 22 1.19 7.56 -0.04
N TYR A 23 0.37 7.18 -1.02
CA TYR A 23 -1.07 7.40 -0.97
C TYR A 23 -1.72 6.62 0.18
N ARG A 24 -1.33 5.35 0.38
CA ARG A 24 -1.84 4.50 1.47
C ARG A 24 -1.43 5.04 2.84
N ASP A 25 -0.18 5.46 3.00
CA ASP A 25 0.31 6.10 4.23
C ASP A 25 -0.47 7.39 4.53
N ARG A 26 -0.77 8.22 3.51
CA ARG A 26 -1.59 9.44 3.65
C ARG A 26 -3.05 9.14 4.02
N GLN A 27 -3.65 8.11 3.44
CA GLN A 27 -5.03 7.70 3.73
C GLN A 27 -5.19 7.11 5.14
N GLY A 28 -4.09 6.64 5.75
CA GLY A 28 -4.12 5.99 7.05
C GLY A 28 -4.42 4.50 6.90
N VAL A 29 -3.37 3.69 6.96
CA VAL A 29 -3.50 2.23 6.90
C VAL A 29 -4.09 1.72 8.23
N ILE A 30 -5.22 1.01 8.15
CA ILE A 30 -5.89 0.42 9.31
C ILE A 30 -5.74 -1.11 9.23
N CYS A 31 -5.40 -1.73 10.34
CA CYS A 31 -5.34 -3.18 10.45
C CYS A 31 -6.75 -3.78 10.36
N PRO A 32 -7.03 -4.71 9.43
CA PRO A 32 -8.35 -5.30 9.26
C PRO A 32 -8.74 -6.25 10.40
N VAL A 33 -7.80 -6.64 11.26
CA VAL A 33 -8.05 -7.58 12.37
C VAL A 33 -8.32 -6.85 13.68
N CYS A 34 -7.48 -5.88 14.04
CA CYS A 34 -7.58 -5.20 15.35
C CYS A 34 -7.91 -3.70 15.26
N GLY A 35 -8.02 -3.12 14.06
CA GLY A 35 -8.31 -1.69 13.88
C GLY A 35 -7.14 -0.75 14.20
N HIS A 36 -5.96 -1.27 14.59
CA HIS A 36 -4.79 -0.45 14.89
C HIS A 36 -4.28 0.27 13.63
N ARG A 37 -3.74 1.49 13.79
CA ARG A 37 -3.32 2.35 12.67
C ARG A 37 -1.82 2.34 12.43
N GLU A 38 -1.02 1.96 13.41
CA GLU A 38 0.42 1.89 13.22
C GLU A 38 0.85 0.53 12.69
N HIS A 39 1.73 0.59 11.69
CA HIS A 39 2.27 -0.56 10.99
C HIS A 39 3.77 -0.37 10.75
N TYR A 40 4.52 -1.48 10.74
CA TYR A 40 5.87 -1.52 10.21
C TYR A 40 5.82 -1.74 8.70
N TRP A 41 6.59 -0.96 7.95
CA TRP A 41 6.76 -1.20 6.53
C TRP A 41 7.87 -2.24 6.29
N LYS A 42 7.49 -3.41 5.75
CA LYS A 42 8.43 -4.44 5.32
C LYS A 42 8.78 -4.21 3.85
N ARG A 43 9.92 -3.57 3.62
CA ARG A 43 10.44 -3.29 2.26
C ARG A 43 10.59 -4.55 1.40
N ASP A 44 11.07 -5.63 1.99
CA ASP A 44 11.34 -6.90 1.29
C ASP A 44 10.08 -7.55 0.67
N LYS A 45 8.93 -7.38 1.35
CA LYS A 45 7.64 -7.96 0.94
C LYS A 45 6.62 -6.92 0.54
N GLU A 46 7.02 -5.65 0.45
CA GLU A 46 6.17 -4.49 0.16
C GLU A 46 4.83 -4.54 0.93
N SER A 47 4.92 -4.84 2.23
CA SER A 47 3.77 -5.15 3.08
C SER A 47 3.82 -4.37 4.38
N TYR A 48 2.63 -4.04 4.90
CA TYR A 48 2.43 -3.46 6.22
C TYR A 48 2.24 -4.57 7.24
N GLU A 49 2.97 -4.51 8.35
CA GLU A 49 2.83 -5.42 9.49
C GLU A 49 2.29 -4.64 10.68
N CYS A 50 1.12 -5.01 11.18
CA CYS A 50 0.50 -4.32 12.31
C CYS A 50 1.37 -4.41 13.57
N LYS A 51 1.66 -3.28 14.21
CA LYS A 51 2.48 -3.26 15.43
C LYS A 51 1.80 -3.93 16.64
N GLN A 52 0.47 -4.02 16.64
CA GLN A 52 -0.31 -4.55 17.77
C GLN A 52 -0.56 -6.05 17.66
N CYS A 53 -1.04 -6.55 16.51
CA CYS A 53 -1.41 -7.96 16.35
C CYS A 53 -0.46 -8.76 15.43
N GLY A 54 0.55 -8.11 14.84
CA GLY A 54 1.49 -8.76 13.92
C GLY A 54 0.90 -9.14 12.57
N LYS A 55 -0.39 -8.85 12.30
CA LYS A 55 -1.02 -9.16 11.01
C LYS A 55 -0.31 -8.44 9.88
N ARG A 56 0.05 -9.19 8.84
CA ARG A 56 0.60 -8.67 7.60
C ARG A 56 -0.50 -8.40 6.58
N GLN A 57 -0.38 -7.28 5.88
CA GLN A 57 -1.23 -6.90 4.76
C GLN A 57 -0.37 -6.33 3.64
N SER A 58 -0.57 -6.82 2.42
CA SER A 58 0.15 -6.32 1.26
C SER A 58 -0.24 -4.88 0.94
N LEU A 59 0.56 -4.20 0.12
CA LEU A 59 0.25 -2.86 -0.36
C LEU A 59 -1.15 -2.76 -1.02
N ARG A 60 -1.60 -3.83 -1.68
CA ARG A 60 -2.92 -3.93 -2.35
C ARG A 60 -4.06 -4.36 -1.43
N ALA A 61 -3.77 -4.85 -0.24
CA ALA A 61 -4.79 -5.35 0.67
C ALA A 61 -5.78 -4.25 1.06
N ASN A 62 -7.07 -4.59 1.05
CA ASN A 62 -8.19 -3.67 1.31
C ASN A 62 -8.25 -2.50 0.32
N THR A 63 -7.88 -2.75 -0.93
CA THR A 63 -8.09 -1.81 -2.04
C THR A 63 -8.82 -2.52 -3.17
N VAL A 64 -9.25 -1.79 -4.20
CA VAL A 64 -9.88 -2.36 -5.39
C VAL A 64 -9.00 -3.39 -6.10
N MET A 65 -7.68 -3.37 -5.88
CA MET A 65 -6.71 -4.32 -6.44
C MET A 65 -6.48 -5.56 -5.55
N HIS A 66 -7.29 -5.75 -4.51
CA HIS A 66 -7.15 -6.92 -3.63
C HIS A 66 -7.72 -8.17 -4.34
N GLY A 67 -6.86 -9.16 -4.60
CA GLY A 67 -7.27 -10.46 -5.17
C GLY A 67 -7.29 -10.52 -6.70
N SER A 68 -6.75 -9.48 -7.36
CA SER A 68 -6.51 -9.42 -8.80
C SER A 68 -5.10 -9.90 -9.17
#